data_AF-A6XFZ7-F1
#
_entry.id   AF-A6XFZ7-F1
#
_cell.length_a   1.000
_cell.length_b   1.000
_cell.length_c   1.000
_cell.angle_alpha   90.00
_cell.angle_beta   90.00
_cell.angle_gamma   90.00
#
_symmetry.space_group_name_H-M   'P 1'
#
loop_
_entity.id
_entity.type
_entity.pdbx_description
1 polymer ?
#
loop_
_entity_poly.entity_id
_entity_poly.type
_entity_poly.pdbx_seq_one_letter_code
_entity_poly.pdbx_strand_id
1 'polypeptide(L)'
;RMICDCLAPPVKVIQDKSLAQPLSLCGSMLRSPHGCHAQYMANMGSIASLVMSVTINEDGDEMDDDQQKGRKLWGLVVCHHTSSRFVSFPLRYACEFLIQVFGVQINKEVDLAAQMREKHVLQTQTVLCDMLLRDAPAAIITQSPNVMDLVKCDGAALYYRKKFWLLGVTPTEAQIRDIAEWLLEYHSE
;
A
#
# COMPACT_ATOMS: atom_id res chain seq x y z
N ARG A 1 -19.70 5.71 -2.38
CA ARG A 1 -20.34 6.77 -1.56
C ARG A 1 -20.61 8.00 -2.40
N MET A 2 -21.84 8.54 -2.36
CA MET A 2 -22.21 9.78 -3.05
C MET A 2 -22.53 10.88 -2.03
N ILE A 3 -22.09 12.10 -2.31
CA ILE A 3 -22.52 13.34 -1.64
C ILE A 3 -23.04 14.24 -2.75
N CYS A 4 -24.33 14.54 -2.75
CA CYS A 4 -24.93 15.37 -3.81
C CYS A 4 -24.58 16.84 -3.64
N ASP A 5 -24.49 17.29 -2.38
CA ASP A 5 -24.22 18.67 -2.00
C ASP A 5 -23.60 18.66 -0.60
N CYS A 6 -22.37 19.16 -0.45
CA CYS A 6 -21.68 19.24 0.84
C CYS A 6 -22.15 20.42 1.71
N LEU A 7 -22.87 21.39 1.14
CA LEU A 7 -23.39 22.57 1.85
C LEU A 7 -24.82 22.35 2.35
N ALA A 8 -25.50 21.29 1.91
CA ALA A 8 -26.85 20.97 2.34
C ALA A 8 -26.91 20.62 3.85
N PRO A 9 -27.87 21.18 4.61
CA PRO A 9 -27.99 20.90 6.03
C PRO A 9 -28.39 19.43 6.26
N PRO A 10 -27.76 18.72 7.22
CA PRO A 10 -28.06 17.33 7.50
C PRO A 10 -29.45 17.18 8.13
N VAL A 11 -30.16 16.12 7.75
CA VAL A 11 -31.47 15.78 8.32
C VAL A 11 -31.30 14.77 9.44
N LYS A 12 -31.89 15.05 10.60
CA LYS A 12 -31.82 14.18 11.79
C LYS A 12 -32.72 12.96 11.62
N VAL A 13 -32.16 11.77 11.85
CA VAL A 13 -32.94 10.53 11.96
C VAL A 13 -33.69 10.53 13.30
N ILE A 14 -35.01 10.32 13.25
CA ILE A 14 -35.83 10.14 14.45
C ILE A 14 -35.80 8.65 14.82
N GLN A 15 -35.37 8.35 16.04
CA GLN A 15 -35.21 6.99 16.54
C GLN A 15 -36.17 6.73 17.70
N ASP A 16 -36.73 5.53 17.75
CA ASP A 16 -37.58 5.10 18.86
C ASP A 16 -36.76 4.99 20.16
N LYS A 17 -37.37 5.40 21.28
CA LYS A 17 -36.70 5.44 22.59
C LYS A 17 -36.37 4.04 23.14
N SER A 18 -36.99 2.99 22.61
CA SER A 18 -36.71 1.60 22.99
C SER A 18 -35.34 1.11 22.53
N LEU A 19 -34.72 1.76 21.54
CA LEU A 19 -33.39 1.39 21.08
C LEU A 19 -32.31 1.89 22.04
N ALA A 20 -31.53 0.96 22.57
CA ALA A 20 -30.45 1.26 23.52
C ALA A 20 -29.27 2.07 22.93
N GLN A 21 -29.09 2.03 21.60
CA GLN A 21 -27.98 2.69 20.92
C GLN A 21 -28.40 3.26 19.57
N PRO A 22 -27.69 4.28 19.04
CA PRO A 22 -27.96 4.85 17.72
C PRO A 22 -27.90 3.80 16.60
N LEU A 23 -28.79 3.92 15.61
CA LEU A 23 -28.76 3.05 14.42
C LEU A 23 -27.44 3.23 13.65
N SER A 24 -26.79 2.12 13.30
CA SER A 24 -25.63 2.16 12.39
C SER A 24 -26.07 2.48 10.97
N LEU A 25 -25.52 3.55 10.41
CA LEU A 25 -25.76 3.99 9.03
C LEU A 25 -24.61 3.59 8.08
N CYS A 26 -23.74 2.65 8.46
CA CYS A 26 -22.56 2.31 7.67
C CYS A 26 -22.90 1.89 6.23
N GLY A 27 -23.97 1.10 6.04
CA GLY A 27 -24.48 0.69 4.73
C GLY A 27 -25.48 1.66 4.08
N SER A 28 -25.79 2.78 4.73
CA SER A 28 -26.75 3.75 4.19
C SER A 28 -26.12 4.61 3.11
N MET A 29 -26.72 4.60 1.91
CA MET A 29 -26.30 5.40 0.76
C MET A 29 -26.51 6.91 0.96
N LEU A 30 -27.42 7.30 1.86
CA LEU A 30 -27.76 8.69 2.15
C LEU A 30 -27.10 9.21 3.44
N ARG A 31 -26.15 8.46 4.00
CA ARG A 31 -25.45 8.88 5.21
C ARG A 31 -24.72 10.20 5.00
N SER A 32 -25.08 11.20 5.80
CA SER A 32 -24.43 12.52 5.81
C SER A 32 -22.91 12.42 5.95
N PRO A 33 -22.12 13.22 5.21
CA PRO A 33 -20.70 13.36 5.49
C PRO A 33 -20.47 13.91 6.90
N HIS A 34 -19.30 13.58 7.46
CA HIS A 34 -18.83 14.24 8.67
C HIS A 34 -18.50 15.69 8.35
N GLY A 35 -18.72 16.61 9.30
CA GLY A 35 -18.56 18.06 9.08
C GLY A 35 -17.17 18.46 8.58
N CYS A 36 -16.10 17.81 9.06
CA CYS A 36 -14.75 18.07 8.58
C CYS A 36 -14.57 17.76 7.08
N HIS A 37 -15.22 16.71 6.57
CA HIS A 37 -15.13 16.35 5.17
C HIS A 37 -15.97 17.27 4.28
N ALA A 38 -17.14 17.71 4.78
CA ALA A 38 -17.94 18.71 4.10
C ALA A 38 -17.17 20.04 3.95
N GLN A 39 -16.50 20.50 5.01
CA GLN A 39 -15.65 21.70 4.97
C GLN A 39 -14.45 21.51 4.03
N TYR A 40 -13.80 20.34 4.05
CA TYR A 40 -12.73 20.01 3.10
C TYR A 40 -13.20 20.11 1.65
N MET A 41 -14.37 19.54 1.33
CA MET A 41 -14.99 19.61 0.01
C MET A 41 -15.25 21.06 -0.40
N ALA A 42 -15.81 21.87 0.49
CA ALA A 42 -16.05 23.30 0.25
C ALA A 42 -14.75 24.06 -0.02
N ASN A 43 -13.70 23.82 0.77
CA ASN A 43 -12.37 24.45 0.59
C ASN A 43 -11.73 24.06 -0.75
N MET A 44 -11.97 22.83 -1.22
CA MET A 44 -11.49 22.33 -2.52
C MET A 44 -12.32 22.84 -3.71
N GLY A 45 -13.46 23.49 -3.47
CA GLY A 45 -14.40 23.89 -4.54
C GLY A 45 -15.19 22.72 -5.14
N SER A 46 -15.28 21.59 -4.42
CA SER A 46 -16.04 20.41 -4.82
C SER A 46 -17.35 20.36 -4.05
N ILE A 47 -18.47 20.65 -4.72
CA ILE A 47 -19.80 20.68 -4.08
C ILE A 47 -20.42 19.29 -4.01
N ALA A 48 -20.24 18.49 -5.07
CA ALA A 48 -20.71 17.11 -5.11
C ALA A 48 -19.55 16.14 -5.33
N SER A 49 -19.68 14.93 -4.78
CA SER A 49 -18.70 13.86 -4.99
C SER A 49 -19.33 12.49 -5.15
N LEU A 50 -18.68 11.64 -5.96
CA LEU A 50 -18.94 10.21 -6.03
C LEU A 50 -17.61 9.49 -5.86
N VAL A 51 -17.51 8.67 -4.81
CA VAL A 51 -16.29 7.92 -4.47
C VAL A 51 -16.58 6.44 -4.53
N MET A 52 -15.73 5.69 -5.22
CA MET A 52 -15.81 4.22 -5.32
C MET A 52 -14.47 3.62 -4.89
N SER A 53 -14.55 2.55 -4.09
CA SER A 53 -13.36 1.86 -3.59
C SER A 53 -12.83 0.87 -4.60
N VAL A 54 -11.53 0.94 -4.88
CA VAL A 54 -10.79 -0.07 -5.63
C VAL A 54 -10.18 -1.02 -4.62
N THR A 55 -10.62 -2.28 -4.63
CA THR A 55 -10.09 -3.32 -3.74
C THR A 55 -9.46 -4.42 -4.57
N ILE A 56 -8.29 -4.88 -4.13
CA ILE A 56 -7.56 -6.00 -4.73
C ILE A 56 -7.45 -7.13 -3.73
N ASN A 57 -7.04 -8.30 -4.19
CA ASN A 57 -6.75 -9.41 -3.28
C ASN A 57 -5.50 -9.06 -2.46
N GLU A 58 -5.54 -9.41 -1.19
CA GLU A 58 -4.38 -9.39 -0.33
C GLU A 58 -3.53 -10.63 -0.62
N ASP A 59 -2.23 -10.42 -0.80
CA ASP A 59 -1.26 -11.50 -0.80
C ASP A 59 -1.18 -12.00 0.65
N GLY A 60 -2.00 -12.99 0.99
CA GLY A 60 -1.84 -13.70 2.26
C GLY A 60 -0.53 -14.49 2.22
N ASP A 61 0.21 -14.48 3.33
CA ASP A 61 1.30 -15.41 3.55
C ASP A 61 0.75 -16.83 3.29
N GLU A 62 1.37 -17.57 2.38
CA GLU A 62 0.97 -18.93 1.95
C GLU A 62 1.08 -19.99 3.08
N MET A 63 1.13 -19.56 4.35
CA MET A 63 1.27 -20.42 5.52
C MET A 63 -0.05 -20.76 6.24
N ASP A 64 -1.18 -20.14 5.88
CA ASP A 64 -2.50 -20.47 6.44
C ASP A 64 -3.45 -20.98 5.33
N ASP A 65 -3.48 -22.30 5.13
CA ASP A 65 -4.19 -23.04 4.08
C ASP A 65 -5.75 -23.02 4.21
N ASP A 66 -6.32 -22.12 5.03
CA ASP A 66 -7.77 -22.14 5.32
C ASP A 66 -8.42 -20.76 5.58
N GLN A 67 -7.75 -19.64 5.30
CA GLN A 67 -8.35 -18.30 5.43
C GLN A 67 -8.62 -17.69 4.06
N GLN A 68 -9.89 -17.33 3.83
CA GLN A 68 -10.33 -16.54 2.67
C GLN A 68 -9.33 -15.41 2.40
N LYS A 69 -8.68 -15.42 1.22
CA LYS A 69 -7.81 -14.32 0.79
C LYS A 69 -8.50 -12.98 1.09
N GLY A 70 -7.89 -12.19 1.98
CA GLY A 70 -8.40 -10.89 2.37
C GLY A 70 -8.57 -9.98 1.15
N ARG A 71 -9.47 -9.01 1.22
CA ARG A 71 -9.53 -7.93 0.23
C ARG A 71 -8.98 -6.67 0.86
N LYS A 72 -7.93 -6.11 0.26
CA LYS A 72 -7.31 -4.86 0.69
C LYS A 72 -7.85 -3.69 -0.12
N LEU A 73 -8.08 -2.55 0.55
CA LEU A 73 -8.32 -1.28 -0.13
C LEU A 73 -7.03 -0.81 -0.81
N TRP A 74 -6.99 -0.88 -2.14
CA TRP A 74 -5.85 -0.42 -2.93
C TRP A 74 -5.89 1.09 -3.16
N GLY A 75 -7.08 1.63 -3.41
CA GLY A 75 -7.26 3.04 -3.70
C GLY A 75 -8.71 3.42 -3.91
N LEU A 76 -8.93 4.65 -4.38
CA LEU A 76 -10.26 5.21 -4.62
C LEU A 76 -10.33 5.81 -6.02
N VAL A 77 -11.47 5.64 -6.69
CA VAL A 77 -11.86 6.49 -7.82
C VAL A 77 -12.78 7.58 -7.27
N VAL A 78 -12.36 8.83 -7.40
CA VAL A 78 -13.02 10.01 -6.85
C VAL A 78 -13.47 10.91 -7.99
N CYS A 79 -14.77 11.12 -8.11
CA CYS A 79 -15.36 12.08 -9.03
C CYS A 79 -15.80 13.32 -8.24
N HIS A 80 -15.49 14.52 -8.76
CA HIS A 80 -15.89 15.80 -8.20
C HIS A 80 -16.79 16.56 -9.16
N HIS A 81 -17.66 17.40 -8.61
CA HIS A 81 -18.46 18.35 -9.37
C HIS A 81 -18.52 19.68 -8.63
N THR A 82 -18.38 20.78 -9.37
CA THR A 82 -18.37 22.16 -8.81
C THR A 82 -19.77 22.67 -8.46
N SER A 83 -20.81 21.91 -8.79
CA SER A 83 -22.21 22.18 -8.43
C SER A 83 -22.86 20.92 -7.86
N SER A 84 -24.00 21.09 -7.19
CA SER A 84 -24.82 19.97 -6.72
C SER A 84 -25.13 19.00 -7.86
N ARG A 85 -24.94 17.70 -7.62
CA ARG A 85 -25.12 16.66 -8.63
C ARG A 85 -25.60 15.36 -8.02
N PHE A 86 -26.79 14.95 -8.43
CA PHE A 86 -27.34 13.63 -8.12
C PHE A 86 -26.98 12.64 -9.24
N VAL A 87 -26.47 11.47 -8.87
CA VAL A 87 -26.21 10.34 -9.79
C VAL A 87 -27.20 9.24 -9.46
N SER A 88 -27.97 8.73 -10.42
CA SER A 88 -29.01 7.71 -10.15
C SER A 88 -28.41 6.39 -9.66
N PHE A 89 -29.20 5.61 -8.91
CA PHE A 89 -28.74 4.30 -8.41
C PHE A 89 -28.27 3.35 -9.53
N PRO A 90 -29.01 3.17 -10.66
CA PRO A 90 -28.55 2.30 -11.74
C PRO A 90 -27.18 2.70 -12.30
N LEU A 91 -26.94 4.01 -12.44
CA LEU A 91 -25.66 4.51 -12.93
C LEU A 91 -24.53 4.28 -11.92
N ARG A 92 -24.78 4.53 -10.63
CA ARG A 92 -23.79 4.22 -9.58
C ARG A 92 -23.45 2.74 -9.53
N TYR A 93 -24.44 1.86 -9.71
CA TYR A 93 -24.24 0.41 -9.75
C TYR A 93 -23.40 -0.01 -10.96
N ALA A 94 -23.67 0.56 -12.13
CA ALA A 94 -22.86 0.32 -13.33
C ALA A 94 -21.40 0.79 -13.14
N CYS A 95 -21.19 1.95 -12.54
CA CYS A 95 -19.85 2.43 -12.21
C CYS A 95 -19.16 1.52 -11.19
N GLU A 96 -19.86 1.06 -10.15
CA GLU A 96 -19.32 0.13 -9.16
C GLU A 96 -18.87 -1.18 -9.80
N PHE A 97 -19.66 -1.74 -10.73
CA PHE A 97 -19.27 -2.92 -11.50
C PHE A 97 -18.01 -2.67 -12.33
N LEU A 98 -17.90 -1.52 -13.00
CA LEU A 98 -16.71 -1.17 -13.76
C LEU A 98 -15.47 -1.08 -12.85
N ILE A 99 -15.61 -0.54 -11.63
CA ILE A 99 -14.53 -0.47 -10.65
C ILE A 99 -14.11 -1.85 -10.15
N GLN A 100 -15.03 -2.81 -10.05
CA GLN A 100 -14.68 -4.20 -9.72
C GLN A 100 -13.82 -4.83 -10.82
N VAL A 101 -14.19 -4.65 -12.10
CA VAL A 101 -13.38 -5.12 -13.24
C VAL A 101 -12.01 -4.45 -13.27
N PHE A 102 -11.97 -3.14 -13.00
CA PHE A 102 -10.71 -2.40 -12.88
C PHE A 102 -9.81 -2.95 -11.76
N GLY A 103 -10.38 -3.29 -10.60
CA GLY A 103 -9.65 -3.92 -9.50
C GLY A 103 -9.04 -5.27 -9.87
N VAL A 104 -9.75 -6.10 -10.63
CA VAL A 104 -9.23 -7.38 -11.14
C VAL A 104 -8.03 -7.15 -12.06
N GLN A 105 -8.09 -6.17 -12.96
CA GLN A 105 -6.96 -5.87 -13.83
C GLN A 105 -5.75 -5.36 -13.04
N ILE A 106 -5.95 -4.48 -12.05
CA ILE A 106 -4.85 -4.03 -11.18
C ILE A 106 -4.21 -5.21 -10.47
N ASN A 107 -5.01 -6.11 -9.88
CA ASN A 107 -4.49 -7.28 -9.18
C ASN A 107 -3.59 -8.11 -10.10
N LYS A 108 -4.03 -8.39 -11.34
CA LYS A 108 -3.21 -9.10 -12.33
C LYS A 108 -1.87 -8.41 -12.63
N GLU A 109 -1.86 -7.09 -12.80
CA GLU A 109 -0.62 -6.34 -13.07
C GLU A 109 0.33 -6.35 -11.86
N VAL A 110 -0.23 -6.23 -10.65
CA VAL A 110 0.54 -6.29 -9.40
C VAL A 110 1.16 -7.67 -9.22
N ASP A 111 0.38 -8.73 -9.41
CA ASP A 111 0.84 -10.13 -9.30
C ASP A 111 1.94 -10.42 -10.33
N LEU A 112 1.77 -10.00 -11.58
CA LEU A 112 2.78 -10.18 -12.63
C LEU A 112 4.08 -9.45 -12.29
N ALA A 113 3.99 -8.22 -11.78
CA ALA A 113 5.16 -7.45 -11.35
C ALA A 113 5.85 -8.11 -10.15
N ALA A 114 5.09 -8.69 -9.21
CA ALA A 114 5.62 -9.45 -8.08
C ALA A 114 6.36 -10.71 -8.55
N GLN A 115 5.75 -11.52 -9.42
CA GLN A 115 6.37 -12.73 -9.99
C GLN A 115 7.66 -12.42 -10.75
N MET A 116 7.68 -11.34 -11.53
CA MET A 116 8.89 -10.91 -12.23
C MET A 116 10.01 -10.53 -11.27
N ARG A 117 9.69 -9.81 -10.18
CA ARG A 117 10.67 -9.47 -9.14
C ARG A 117 11.16 -10.70 -8.41
N GLU A 118 10.28 -11.60 -7.99
CA GLU A 118 10.62 -12.83 -7.29
C GLU A 118 11.56 -13.69 -8.14
N LYS A 119 11.24 -13.88 -9.42
CA LYS A 119 12.11 -14.60 -10.36
C LYS A 119 13.50 -13.96 -10.45
N HIS A 120 13.59 -12.64 -10.53
CA HIS A 120 14.87 -11.93 -10.55
C HIS A 120 15.67 -12.12 -9.26
N VAL A 121 15.01 -12.02 -8.11
CA VAL A 121 15.60 -12.23 -6.79
C VAL A 121 16.12 -13.67 -6.67
N LEU A 122 15.32 -14.68 -7.03
CA LEU A 122 15.72 -16.08 -6.94
C LEU A 122 16.92 -16.41 -7.83
N GLN A 123 16.97 -15.86 -9.05
CA GLN A 123 18.11 -16.01 -9.96
C GLN A 123 19.37 -15.40 -9.37
N THR A 124 19.28 -14.18 -8.84
CA THR A 124 20.42 -13.46 -8.26
C THR A 124 20.90 -14.14 -6.98
N GLN A 125 19.99 -14.53 -6.09
CA GLN A 125 20.30 -15.24 -4.86
C GLN A 125 21.01 -16.57 -5.14
N THR A 126 20.56 -17.33 -6.15
CA THR A 126 21.21 -18.59 -6.54
C THR A 126 22.70 -18.37 -6.87
N VAL A 127 23.02 -17.32 -7.63
CA VAL A 127 24.40 -16.98 -8.00
C VAL A 127 25.20 -16.50 -6.78
N LEU A 128 24.63 -15.64 -5.94
CA LEU A 128 25.30 -15.14 -4.74
C LEU A 128 25.57 -16.26 -3.72
N CYS A 129 24.66 -17.22 -3.57
CA CYS A 129 24.87 -18.39 -2.73
C CYS A 129 26.00 -19.29 -3.25
N ASP A 130 26.09 -19.51 -4.57
CA ASP A 130 27.20 -20.26 -5.16
C ASP A 130 28.55 -19.54 -4.95
N MET A 131 28.58 -18.21 -5.08
CA MET A 131 29.76 -17.39 -4.76
C MET A 131 30.18 -17.53 -3.29
N LEU A 132 29.24 -17.47 -2.34
CA LEU A 132 29.54 -17.63 -0.92
C LEU A 132 30.09 -19.01 -0.55
N LEU A 133 29.68 -20.05 -1.29
CA LEU A 133 30.13 -21.43 -1.05
C LEU A 133 31.51 -21.70 -1.65
N ARG A 134 31.87 -21.03 -2.75
CA ARG A 134 33.11 -21.27 -3.49
C ARG A 134 34.22 -20.25 -3.21
N ASP A 135 33.85 -19.01 -2.92
CA ASP A 135 34.76 -17.87 -2.76
C ASP A 135 34.72 -17.28 -1.33
N ALA A 136 35.45 -16.17 -1.12
CA ALA A 136 35.42 -15.44 0.15
C ALA A 136 34.12 -14.61 0.30
N PRO A 137 33.67 -14.31 1.53
CA PRO A 137 32.48 -13.49 1.79
C PRO A 137 32.47 -12.11 1.10
N ALA A 138 33.64 -11.59 0.72
CA ALA A 138 33.75 -10.35 -0.03
C ALA A 138 33.22 -10.45 -1.47
N ALA A 139 33.12 -11.66 -2.04
CA ALA A 139 32.73 -11.90 -3.43
C ALA A 139 31.35 -11.32 -3.77
N ILE A 140 30.40 -11.39 -2.84
CA ILE A 140 29.04 -10.83 -3.00
C ILE A 140 29.03 -9.30 -3.15
N ILE A 141 30.12 -8.62 -2.76
CA ILE A 141 30.30 -7.17 -2.95
C ILE A 141 31.18 -6.89 -4.17
N THR A 142 32.24 -7.68 -4.38
CA THR A 142 33.29 -7.35 -5.35
C THR A 142 33.05 -7.90 -6.76
N GLN A 143 32.19 -8.91 -6.92
CA GLN A 143 31.92 -9.55 -8.22
C GLN A 143 30.57 -9.09 -8.81
N SER A 144 30.22 -9.55 -10.01
CA SER A 144 28.93 -9.28 -10.65
C SER A 144 28.26 -10.60 -11.03
N PRO A 145 26.97 -10.81 -10.74
CA PRO A 145 26.07 -9.93 -9.95
C PRO A 145 26.50 -9.81 -8.48
N ASN A 146 26.14 -8.69 -7.84
CA ASN A 146 26.42 -8.41 -6.42
C ASN A 146 25.12 -8.16 -5.62
N VAL A 147 25.27 -7.85 -4.33
CA VAL A 147 24.14 -7.54 -3.44
C VAL A 147 23.25 -6.38 -3.89
N MET A 148 23.76 -5.42 -4.66
CA MET A 148 22.95 -4.31 -5.20
C MET A 148 22.06 -4.75 -6.37
N ASP A 149 22.36 -5.88 -7.00
CA ASP A 149 21.48 -6.52 -7.97
C ASP A 149 20.34 -7.29 -7.27
N LEU A 150 20.59 -7.79 -6.05
CA LEU A 150 19.56 -8.46 -5.25
C LEU A 150 18.54 -7.46 -4.69
N VAL A 151 19.02 -6.33 -4.17
CA VAL A 151 18.20 -5.28 -3.57
C VAL A 151 18.53 -3.96 -4.27
N LYS A 152 17.50 -3.32 -4.85
CA LYS A 152 17.67 -1.99 -5.46
C LYS A 152 18.09 -0.97 -4.41
N CYS A 153 19.36 -0.59 -4.41
CA CYS A 153 19.93 0.44 -3.57
C CYS A 153 21.01 1.23 -4.31
N ASP A 154 21.38 2.40 -3.76
CA ASP A 154 22.44 3.26 -4.31
C ASP A 154 23.84 2.86 -3.84
N GLY A 155 23.93 2.03 -2.80
CA GLY A 155 25.18 1.49 -2.29
C GLY A 155 24.98 0.35 -1.28
N ALA A 156 26.05 -0.41 -1.05
CA ALA A 156 26.10 -1.51 -0.11
C ALA A 156 27.45 -1.54 0.61
N ALA A 157 27.44 -1.96 1.88
CA ALA A 157 28.64 -2.14 2.68
C ALA A 157 28.61 -3.49 3.40
N LEU A 158 29.68 -4.26 3.29
CA LEU A 158 29.93 -5.45 4.11
C LEU A 158 30.95 -5.11 5.20
N TYR A 159 30.54 -5.24 6.45
CA TYR A 159 31.44 -5.16 7.60
C TYR A 159 31.62 -6.55 8.19
N TYR A 160 32.79 -7.16 7.97
CA TYR A 160 33.07 -8.53 8.43
C TYR A 160 34.51 -8.65 8.94
N ARG A 161 34.69 -9.23 10.14
CA ARG A 161 36.00 -9.40 10.80
C ARG A 161 36.84 -8.11 10.83
N LYS A 162 36.22 -6.99 11.21
CA LYS A 162 36.82 -5.64 11.28
C LYS A 162 37.28 -5.05 9.93
N LYS A 163 36.89 -5.65 8.81
CA LYS A 163 37.17 -5.16 7.45
C LYS A 163 35.90 -4.63 6.78
N PHE A 164 36.06 -3.63 5.93
CA PHE A 164 34.99 -3.00 5.17
C PHE A 164 35.18 -3.32 3.68
N TRP A 165 34.08 -3.67 3.03
CA TRP A 165 33.96 -3.68 1.58
C TRP A 165 32.80 -2.77 1.21
N LEU A 166 33.08 -1.72 0.45
CA LEU A 166 32.13 -0.67 0.11
C LEU A 166 31.86 -0.70 -1.40
N LEU A 167 30.60 -0.54 -1.78
CA LEU A 167 30.16 -0.53 -3.17
C LEU A 167 29.10 0.56 -3.37
N GLY A 168 29.24 1.35 -4.43
CA GLY A 168 28.32 2.46 -4.71
C GLY A 168 28.45 3.62 -3.71
N VAL A 169 27.33 4.26 -3.40
CA VAL A 169 27.25 5.40 -2.48
C VAL A 169 27.07 4.89 -1.05
N THR A 170 28.13 5.01 -0.23
CA THR A 170 28.12 4.50 1.15
C THR A 170 28.60 5.57 2.14
N PRO A 171 28.19 5.47 3.43
CA PRO A 171 28.81 6.25 4.50
C PRO A 171 30.30 5.89 4.66
N THR A 172 31.05 6.76 5.31
CA THR A 172 32.46 6.49 5.67
C THR A 172 32.57 5.32 6.65
N GLU A 173 33.73 4.67 6.75
CA GLU A 173 33.92 3.57 7.70
C GLU A 173 33.61 3.95 9.16
N ALA A 174 33.90 5.19 9.57
CA ALA A 174 33.57 5.68 10.91
C ALA A 174 32.06 5.74 11.11
N GLN A 175 31.32 6.24 10.12
CA GLN A 175 29.87 6.30 10.15
C GLN A 175 29.24 4.90 10.11
N ILE A 176 29.80 3.97 9.34
CA ILE A 176 29.29 2.59 9.29
C ILE A 176 29.49 1.90 10.66
N ARG A 177 30.61 2.15 11.35
CA ARG A 177 30.82 1.64 12.72
C ARG A 177 29.80 2.21 13.69
N ASP A 178 29.57 3.52 13.65
CA ASP A 178 28.58 4.21 14.47
C ASP A 178 27.16 3.64 14.26
N ILE A 179 26.76 3.41 13.00
CA ILE A 179 25.49 2.76 12.66
C ILE A 179 25.43 1.32 13.18
N ALA A 180 26.52 0.55 13.06
CA ALA A 180 26.58 -0.82 13.54
C ALA A 180 26.51 -0.90 15.08
N GLU A 181 27.15 0.04 15.77
CA GLU A 181 27.08 0.16 17.24
C GLU A 181 25.67 0.54 17.69
N TRP A 182 25.03 1.50 17.02
CA TRP A 182 23.63 1.86 17.25
C TRP A 182 22.67 0.66 17.04
N LEU A 183 22.85 -0.11 15.96
CA LEU A 183 22.04 -1.32 15.72
C LEU A 183 22.22 -2.36 16.82
N LEU A 184 23.46 -2.55 17.31
CA LEU A 184 23.73 -3.49 18.41
C LEU A 184 23.18 -3.02 19.75
N GLU A 185 23.14 -1.70 20.00
CA GLU A 185 22.63 -1.14 21.24
C GLU A 185 21.10 -1.19 21.33
N TYR A 186 20.40 -0.95 20.21
CA TYR A 186 18.94 -0.76 20.20
C TYR A 186 18.14 -1.86 19.48
N HIS A 187 18.79 -2.73 18.70
CA HIS A 187 18.13 -3.68 17.80
C HIS A 187 18.79 -5.08 17.79
N SER A 188 19.43 -5.49 18.89
CA SER A 188 20.09 -6.81 18.99
C SER A 188 19.15 -8.00 19.20
N GLU A 189 17.84 -7.76 19.34
CA GLU A 189 16.79 -8.78 19.50
C GLU A 189 15.99 -8.96 18.20
#